data_AF-A0A512AA86-F1
#
_entry.id   AF-A0A512AA86-F1
#
_cell.length_a   1.000
_cell.length_b   1.000
_cell.length_c   1.000
_cell.angle_alpha   90.00
_cell.angle_beta   90.00
_cell.angle_gamma   90.00
#
_symmetry.space_group_name_H-M   'P 1'
#
loop_
_entity.id
_entity.type
_entity.pdbx_description
1 polymer ?
#
loop_
_entity_poly.entity_id
_entity_poly.type
_entity_poly.pdbx_seq_one_letter_code
_entity_poly.pdbx_strand_id
1 'polypeptide(L)'
;MTDDKVFNTLEDVADELISSDKKVHLIYAFNATGKTRLSTILKDKLNISENDEESKVKKILYFNAFTEDLFTWENDLENDEDRYLKYDKRTFFGKFLEEQQQFGQVILNFQKYVHNLIVPSFEDIERQANDSSGFPIFDIIGDQRVPILVSDFKGIRFTLDGDTVKISRGEERIFVWSIFLTLLELIIEELSDPDIDSDFQAFKYIYIDDPISSLDDNNTIDSAIFLKEIISKSKRTDLKFIITSHQPLFYNVLYNEIRFDRKIPNKKKSFYVMKKEVDKEDKVRYILTDVEKDSPFGYHLKVREELRKAVDSGRVEKFHYALFRNLAEKTATFLGYGRWEEVLLGLKVAGDEITSENIELYAQRIDLFTHNRQSELEYRELQSRDQNTLIELFNSFEKKYQFKQLEEE
;
A
#
# COMPACT_ATOMS: atom_id res chain seq x y z
N MET A 1 -1.97 -9.30 27.55
CA MET A 1 -0.94 -8.26 27.82
C MET A 1 -0.29 -7.98 26.48
N THR A 2 -0.60 -6.82 25.88
CA THR A 2 -0.02 -6.40 24.61
C THR A 2 1.42 -5.96 24.86
N ASP A 3 2.37 -6.53 24.11
CA ASP A 3 3.79 -6.14 24.16
C ASP A 3 3.94 -4.82 23.36
N ASP A 4 3.37 -3.73 23.89
CA ASP A 4 3.37 -2.41 23.25
C ASP A 4 4.72 -1.71 23.41
N LYS A 5 5.34 -1.36 22.28
CA LYS A 5 6.54 -0.51 22.24
C LYS A 5 6.13 0.93 21.93
N VAL A 6 6.52 1.85 22.80
CA VAL A 6 6.19 3.28 22.69
C VAL A 6 7.42 4.08 22.28
N PHE A 7 7.25 4.91 21.26
CA PHE A 7 8.29 5.76 20.67
C PHE A 7 7.83 7.22 20.63
N ASN A 8 8.78 8.15 20.71
CA ASN A 8 8.48 9.59 20.67
C ASN A 8 8.54 10.15 19.25
N THR A 9 9.30 9.50 18.36
CA THR A 9 9.51 9.95 16.97
C THR A 9 9.41 8.81 15.96
N LEU A 10 9.25 9.12 14.67
CA LEU A 10 9.31 8.11 13.60
C LEU A 10 10.74 7.63 13.37
N GLU A 11 11.72 8.47 13.69
CA GLU A 11 13.13 8.16 13.66
C GLU A 11 13.47 7.03 14.63
N ASP A 12 12.91 7.06 15.85
CA ASP A 12 13.06 5.98 16.82
C ASP A 12 12.43 4.67 16.31
N VAL A 13 11.28 4.76 15.64
CA VAL A 13 10.63 3.60 15.00
C VAL A 13 11.51 3.03 13.88
N ALA A 14 12.12 3.90 13.06
CA ALA A 14 13.05 3.48 12.02
C ALA A 14 14.28 2.77 12.60
N ASP A 15 14.84 3.30 13.70
CA ASP A 15 16.00 2.72 14.37
C ASP A 15 15.69 1.34 14.99
N GLU A 16 14.49 1.15 15.55
CA GLU A 16 14.00 -0.15 16.00
C GLU A 16 13.90 -1.15 14.84
N LEU A 17 13.36 -0.74 13.68
CA LEU A 17 13.22 -1.62 12.51
C LEU A 17 14.58 -1.98 11.90
N ILE A 18 15.54 -1.05 11.86
CA ILE A 18 16.89 -1.30 11.33
C ILE A 18 17.70 -2.22 12.26
N SER A 19 17.66 -1.95 13.56
CA SER A 19 18.39 -2.73 14.57
C SER A 19 17.84 -4.14 14.76
N SER A 20 16.58 -4.37 14.37
CA SER A 20 15.95 -5.68 14.43
C SER A 20 16.67 -6.72 13.54
N ASP A 21 16.79 -7.94 14.05
CA ASP A 21 17.33 -9.07 13.31
C ASP A 21 16.28 -9.78 12.43
N LYS A 22 15.04 -9.27 12.42
CA LYS A 22 13.92 -9.81 11.67
C LYS A 22 14.15 -9.62 10.17
N LYS A 23 13.77 -10.65 9.39
CA LYS A 23 13.78 -10.62 7.92
C LYS A 23 12.53 -9.93 7.39
N VAL A 24 11.40 -10.05 8.08
CA VAL A 24 10.12 -9.45 7.66
C VAL A 24 9.48 -8.69 8.82
N HIS A 25 9.18 -7.42 8.56
CA HIS A 25 8.31 -6.57 9.35
C HIS A 25 7.05 -6.29 8.54
N LEU A 26 5.90 -6.79 9.01
CA LEU A 26 4.61 -6.46 8.42
C LEU A 26 3.84 -5.57 9.41
N ILE A 27 3.57 -4.34 9.00
CA ILE A 27 3.05 -3.28 9.87
C ILE A 27 1.72 -2.76 9.30
N TYR A 28 0.64 -2.97 10.04
CA TYR A 28 -0.62 -2.29 9.74
C TYR A 28 -0.55 -0.90 10.34
N ALA A 29 -0.73 0.15 9.54
CA ALA A 29 -0.74 1.50 10.05
C ALA A 29 -1.84 2.33 9.39
N PHE A 30 -2.66 2.97 10.23
CA PHE A 30 -3.77 3.81 9.80
C PHE A 30 -3.29 4.95 8.90
N ASN A 31 -4.23 5.55 8.16
CA ASN A 31 -3.93 6.76 7.39
C ASN A 31 -3.44 7.89 8.30
N ALA A 32 -2.59 8.77 7.76
CA ALA A 32 -1.95 9.87 8.49
C ALA A 32 -1.00 9.47 9.65
N THR A 33 -0.65 8.19 9.81
CA THR A 33 0.39 7.74 10.76
C THR A 33 1.81 8.03 10.29
N GLY A 34 2.01 8.38 9.02
CA GLY A 34 3.33 8.76 8.49
C GLY A 34 4.14 7.64 7.83
N LYS A 35 3.49 6.57 7.36
CA LYS A 35 4.15 5.45 6.63
C LYS A 35 5.12 5.92 5.54
N THR A 36 4.68 6.81 4.65
CA THR A 36 5.55 7.34 3.58
C THR A 36 6.73 8.13 4.14
N ARG A 37 6.57 8.87 5.25
CA ARG A 37 7.67 9.57 5.92
C ARG A 37 8.65 8.58 6.56
N LEU A 38 8.15 7.50 7.16
CA LEU A 38 8.98 6.41 7.69
C LEU A 38 9.83 5.79 6.57
N SER A 39 9.27 5.60 5.37
CA SER A 39 10.03 5.12 4.21
C SER A 39 11.20 6.05 3.83
N THR A 40 10.97 7.37 3.87
CA THR A 40 11.99 8.38 3.58
C THR A 40 13.07 8.42 4.68
N ILE A 41 12.67 8.36 5.95
CA ILE A 41 13.61 8.33 7.09
C ILE A 41 14.51 7.09 7.00
N LEU A 42 13.95 5.92 6.71
CA LEU A 42 14.73 4.69 6.50
C LEU A 42 15.69 4.83 5.32
N LYS A 43 15.22 5.41 4.20
CA LYS A 43 16.05 5.69 3.03
C LYS A 43 17.25 6.57 3.37
N ASP A 44 17.02 7.65 4.12
CA ASP A 44 18.07 8.61 4.46
C ASP A 44 19.06 8.04 5.49
N LYS A 45 18.57 7.26 6.47
CA LYS A 45 19.44 6.58 7.46
C LYS A 45 20.30 5.48 6.84
N LEU A 46 19.80 4.75 5.85
CA LEU A 46 20.49 3.61 5.25
C LEU A 46 21.43 3.99 4.11
N ASN A 47 21.08 5.01 3.32
CA ASN A 47 21.91 5.49 2.21
C ASN A 47 22.96 6.48 2.73
N ILE A 48 24.01 5.96 3.37
CA ILE A 48 25.14 6.74 3.86
C ILE A 48 26.05 7.11 2.68
N SER A 49 26.48 8.38 2.61
CA SER A 49 27.54 8.82 1.70
C SER A 49 28.88 8.29 2.19
N GLU A 50 29.54 7.46 1.39
CA GLU A 50 30.85 6.90 1.78
C GLU A 50 32.01 7.89 1.58
N ASN A 51 31.81 9.05 0.91
CA ASN A 51 32.66 10.26 0.96
C ASN A 51 31.91 11.46 0.34
N ASP A 52 32.33 12.69 0.64
CA ASP A 52 31.67 13.96 0.25
C ASP A 52 31.61 14.23 -1.28
N GLU A 53 32.22 13.41 -2.15
CA GLU A 53 32.21 13.65 -3.60
C GLU A 53 31.78 12.50 -4.53
N GLU A 54 31.47 11.28 -4.05
CA GLU A 54 31.05 10.19 -4.97
C GLU A 54 29.91 9.30 -4.43
N SER A 55 28.88 9.17 -5.28
CA SER A 55 27.69 8.28 -5.24
C SER A 55 27.23 7.72 -3.89
N LYS A 56 26.05 8.18 -3.42
CA LYS A 56 25.31 7.50 -2.33
C LYS A 56 25.06 6.04 -2.70
N VAL A 57 25.69 5.10 -1.98
CA VAL A 57 25.42 3.67 -2.13
C VAL A 57 23.98 3.40 -1.72
N LYS A 58 23.16 2.93 -2.65
CA LYS A 58 21.74 2.67 -2.39
C LYS A 58 21.58 1.31 -1.73
N LYS A 59 21.28 1.31 -0.42
CA LYS A 59 21.09 0.09 0.38
C LYS A 59 19.63 -0.34 0.49
N ILE A 60 18.70 0.49 0.01
CA ILE A 60 17.26 0.29 0.12
C ILE A 60 16.53 0.54 -1.19
N LEU A 61 15.70 -0.41 -1.60
CA LEU A 61 14.71 -0.25 -2.64
C LEU A 61 13.35 0.05 -1.98
N TYR A 62 12.59 1.00 -2.51
CA TYR A 62 11.30 1.38 -1.96
C TYR A 62 10.20 1.40 -3.03
N PHE A 63 9.00 0.97 -2.63
CA PHE A 63 7.75 1.23 -3.32
C PHE A 63 6.90 2.14 -2.45
N ASN A 64 6.57 3.32 -2.93
CA ASN A 64 5.67 4.28 -2.29
C ASN A 64 5.13 5.24 -3.36
N ALA A 65 4.37 6.27 -2.93
CA ALA A 65 3.82 7.28 -3.84
C ALA A 65 4.88 7.94 -4.75
N PHE A 66 6.12 8.14 -4.28
CA PHE A 66 7.18 8.72 -5.12
C PHE A 66 7.61 7.79 -6.26
N THR A 67 7.46 6.47 -6.10
CA THR A 67 7.71 5.50 -7.17
C THR A 67 6.60 5.54 -8.21
N GLU A 68 5.34 5.71 -7.78
CA GLU A 68 4.20 5.94 -8.69
C GLU A 68 4.40 7.23 -9.51
N ASP A 69 4.84 8.31 -8.86
CA ASP A 69 5.06 9.62 -9.49
C ASP A 69 6.20 9.65 -10.53
N LEU A 70 7.00 8.58 -10.64
CA LEU A 70 7.99 8.43 -11.72
C LEU A 70 7.33 8.21 -13.09
N PHE A 71 6.06 7.79 -13.07
CA PHE A 71 5.27 7.55 -14.26
C PHE A 71 4.25 8.68 -14.42
N THR A 72 4.22 9.28 -15.62
CA THR A 72 3.36 10.43 -15.91
C THR A 72 2.60 10.20 -17.20
N TRP A 73 1.33 10.57 -17.22
CA TRP A 73 0.52 10.46 -18.44
C TRP A 73 0.74 11.65 -19.36
N GLU A 74 1.02 11.37 -20.62
CA GLU A 74 0.76 12.28 -21.73
C GLU A 74 -0.60 11.93 -22.30
N ASN A 75 -1.53 12.89 -22.24
CA ASN A 75 -2.92 12.66 -22.62
C ASN A 75 -3.27 13.22 -24.00
N ASP A 76 -2.29 13.78 -24.74
CA ASP A 76 -2.49 14.43 -26.03
C ASP A 76 -3.76 15.30 -26.04
N LEU A 77 -3.78 16.34 -25.19
CA LEU A 77 -4.98 17.16 -24.97
C LEU A 77 -5.46 17.91 -26.23
N GLU A 78 -4.62 18.01 -27.25
CA GLU A 78 -4.92 18.73 -28.49
C GLU A 78 -5.66 17.86 -29.49
N ASN A 79 -5.20 16.63 -29.74
CA ASN A 79 -5.79 15.74 -30.75
C ASN A 79 -6.61 14.60 -30.15
N ASP A 80 -6.40 14.30 -28.86
CA ASP A 80 -7.05 13.21 -28.12
C ASP A 80 -6.83 11.81 -28.73
N GLU A 81 -5.72 11.62 -29.45
CA GLU A 81 -5.43 10.43 -30.24
C GLU A 81 -4.28 9.59 -29.67
N ASP A 82 -3.22 10.20 -29.15
CA ASP A 82 -2.04 9.47 -28.64
C ASP A 82 -1.84 9.63 -27.12
N ARG A 83 -2.40 8.69 -26.36
CA ARG A 83 -2.29 8.67 -24.90
C ARG A 83 -1.31 7.60 -24.45
N TYR A 84 -0.28 7.99 -23.73
CA TYR A 84 0.72 7.06 -23.21
C TYR A 84 1.22 7.46 -21.82
N LEU A 85 1.62 6.45 -21.05
CA LEU A 85 2.34 6.65 -19.80
C LEU A 85 3.83 6.80 -20.14
N LYS A 86 4.56 7.69 -19.47
CA LYS A 86 6.00 7.84 -19.70
C LYS A 86 6.79 7.87 -18.40
N TYR A 87 8.03 7.43 -18.47
CA TYR A 87 9.02 7.65 -17.41
C TYR A 87 10.31 8.25 -17.98
N ASP A 88 11.04 8.96 -17.11
CA ASP A 88 12.33 9.59 -17.44
C ASP A 88 13.48 8.59 -17.21
N LYS A 89 14.16 8.21 -18.29
CA LYS A 89 15.28 7.27 -18.29
C LYS A 89 16.50 7.80 -17.54
N ARG A 90 16.60 9.12 -17.30
CA ARG A 90 17.73 9.73 -16.59
C ARG A 90 17.63 9.56 -15.08
N THR A 91 16.43 9.27 -14.57
CA THR A 91 16.23 8.91 -13.16
C THR A 91 16.94 7.60 -12.88
N PHE A 92 17.34 7.37 -11.62
CA PHE A 92 17.96 6.09 -11.26
C PHE A 92 17.06 4.90 -11.60
N PHE A 93 15.77 4.99 -11.30
CA PHE A 93 14.83 3.92 -11.59
C PHE A 93 14.63 3.73 -13.10
N GLY A 94 14.58 4.83 -13.87
CA GLY A 94 14.53 4.77 -15.33
C GLY A 94 15.76 4.11 -15.94
N LYS A 95 16.97 4.52 -15.56
CA LYS A 95 18.23 3.88 -16.00
C LYS A 95 18.20 2.39 -15.69
N PHE A 96 17.77 2.07 -14.47
CA PHE A 96 17.67 0.70 -14.02
C PHE A 96 16.72 -0.15 -14.89
N LEU A 97 15.56 0.39 -15.27
CA LEU A 97 14.67 -0.31 -16.21
C LEU A 97 15.29 -0.51 -17.59
N GLU A 98 16.01 0.48 -18.11
CA GLU A 98 16.69 0.38 -19.42
C GLU A 98 17.82 -0.64 -19.42
N GLU A 99 18.58 -0.72 -18.33
CA GLU A 99 19.73 -1.62 -18.19
C GLU A 99 19.27 -3.08 -18.09
N GLN A 100 18.22 -3.35 -17.31
CA GLN A 100 17.75 -4.71 -17.06
C GLN A 100 16.88 -5.27 -18.20
N GLN A 101 16.22 -4.42 -18.99
CA GLN A 101 15.37 -4.78 -20.14
C GLN A 101 14.32 -5.87 -19.88
N GLN A 102 13.82 -5.98 -18.64
CA GLN A 102 12.85 -7.01 -18.23
C GLN A 102 11.40 -6.69 -18.64
N PHE A 103 11.18 -5.92 -19.72
CA PHE A 103 9.86 -5.45 -20.13
C PHE A 103 8.88 -6.61 -20.44
N GLY A 104 9.38 -7.72 -21.00
CA GLY A 104 8.57 -8.92 -21.21
C GLY A 104 8.04 -9.52 -19.90
N GLN A 105 8.87 -9.57 -18.86
CA GLN A 105 8.47 -10.06 -17.54
C GLN A 105 7.49 -9.11 -16.85
N VAL A 106 7.65 -7.80 -17.06
CA VAL A 106 6.67 -6.78 -16.60
C VAL A 106 5.30 -7.05 -17.21
N ILE A 107 5.22 -7.31 -18.53
CA ILE A 107 3.97 -7.62 -19.22
C ILE A 107 3.33 -8.88 -18.60
N LEU A 108 4.11 -9.95 -18.41
CA LEU A 108 3.61 -11.18 -17.80
C LEU A 108 3.09 -10.96 -16.38
N ASN A 109 3.80 -10.17 -15.57
CA ASN A 109 3.38 -9.88 -14.21
C ASN A 109 2.13 -8.99 -14.17
N PHE A 110 2.00 -8.01 -15.07
CA PHE A 110 0.82 -7.17 -15.20
C PHE A 110 -0.41 -7.97 -15.62
N GLN A 111 -0.25 -8.82 -16.62
CA GLN A 111 -1.34 -9.59 -17.19
C GLN A 111 -1.94 -10.64 -16.24
N LYS A 112 -1.21 -11.07 -15.20
CA LYS A 112 -1.74 -11.91 -14.12
C LYS A 112 -2.92 -11.24 -13.40
N TYR A 113 -2.92 -9.92 -13.27
CA TYR A 113 -3.96 -9.15 -12.59
C TYR A 113 -5.11 -8.76 -13.53
N VAL A 114 -4.82 -8.43 -14.79
CA VAL A 114 -5.81 -7.95 -15.76
C VAL A 114 -6.28 -9.02 -16.76
N HIS A 115 -6.06 -10.29 -16.44
CA HIS A 115 -6.49 -11.47 -17.22
C HIS A 115 -6.09 -11.44 -18.71
N ASN A 116 -4.86 -11.02 -19.01
CA ASN A 116 -4.29 -10.95 -20.38
C ASN A 116 -5.04 -10.07 -21.40
N LEU A 117 -5.99 -9.22 -20.97
CA LEU A 117 -6.77 -8.40 -21.90
C LEU A 117 -5.95 -7.22 -22.46
N ILE A 118 -5.13 -6.61 -21.60
CA ILE A 118 -4.38 -5.40 -21.93
C ILE A 118 -2.91 -5.76 -22.15
N VAL A 119 -2.33 -5.27 -23.24
CA VAL A 119 -0.92 -5.49 -23.60
C VAL A 119 -0.15 -4.17 -23.57
N PRO A 120 0.76 -3.96 -22.61
CA PRO A 120 1.68 -2.84 -22.62
C PRO A 120 2.73 -2.98 -23.75
N SER A 121 2.98 -1.90 -24.48
CA SER A 121 4.10 -1.75 -25.41
C SER A 121 5.02 -0.63 -24.95
N PHE A 122 6.32 -0.76 -25.23
CA PHE A 122 7.37 0.13 -24.75
C PHE A 122 8.09 0.76 -25.93
N GLU A 123 8.11 2.08 -26.01
CA GLU A 123 8.65 2.82 -27.16
C GLU A 123 9.50 4.01 -26.71
N ASP A 124 10.58 4.24 -27.44
CA ASP A 124 11.48 5.36 -27.17
C ASP A 124 10.89 6.66 -27.72
N ILE A 125 10.81 7.68 -26.87
CA ILE A 125 10.34 9.00 -27.28
C ILE A 125 11.55 9.79 -27.76
N GLU A 126 11.67 9.96 -29.07
CA GLU A 126 12.73 10.76 -29.67
C GLU A 126 12.37 12.25 -29.65
N ARG A 127 13.33 13.08 -29.26
CA ARG A 127 13.21 14.54 -29.31
C ARG A 127 14.51 15.16 -29.78
N GLN A 128 14.42 16.36 -30.34
CA GLN A 128 15.60 17.12 -30.68
C GLN A 128 16.37 17.52 -29.41
N ALA A 129 17.68 17.28 -29.41
CA ALA A 129 18.57 17.68 -28.33
C ALA A 129 18.70 19.20 -28.31
N ASN A 130 18.66 19.77 -27.10
CA ASN A 130 18.86 21.21 -26.89
C ASN A 130 20.09 21.45 -26.01
N ASP A 131 20.77 22.58 -26.22
CA ASP A 131 21.86 23.03 -25.35
C ASP A 131 21.33 23.55 -24.00
N SER A 132 22.25 23.98 -23.12
CA SER A 132 21.90 24.52 -21.80
C SER A 132 21.05 25.80 -21.85
N SER A 133 21.00 26.49 -23.00
CA SER A 133 20.19 27.68 -23.24
C SER A 133 18.86 27.36 -23.93
N GLY A 134 18.59 26.09 -24.22
CA GLY A 134 17.37 25.62 -24.87
C GLY A 134 17.40 25.67 -26.40
N PHE A 135 18.54 25.94 -27.02
CA PHE A 135 18.65 25.96 -28.48
C PHE A 135 18.90 24.57 -29.07
N PRO A 136 18.29 24.22 -30.20
CA PRO A 136 18.48 22.90 -30.79
C PRO A 136 19.91 22.66 -31.28
N ILE A 137 20.43 21.48 -30.99
CA ILE A 137 21.77 21.03 -31.36
C ILE A 137 21.70 20.30 -32.70
N PHE A 138 22.70 20.55 -33.55
CA PHE A 138 22.84 19.94 -34.86
C PHE A 138 24.26 19.43 -35.05
N ASP A 139 24.39 18.26 -35.64
CA ASP A 139 25.63 17.77 -36.21
C ASP A 139 25.83 18.29 -37.63
N ILE A 140 27.10 18.41 -38.03
CA ILE A 140 27.49 18.77 -39.39
C ILE A 140 28.08 17.53 -40.04
N ILE A 141 27.35 16.94 -40.99
CA ILE A 141 27.79 15.78 -41.77
C ILE A 141 27.97 16.25 -43.22
N GLY A 142 29.21 16.50 -43.62
CA GLY A 142 29.53 17.17 -44.88
C GLY A 142 29.00 18.61 -44.89
N ASP A 143 28.15 18.95 -45.87
CA ASP A 143 27.51 20.27 -45.99
C ASP A 143 26.09 20.32 -45.39
N GLN A 144 25.62 19.24 -44.74
CA GLN A 144 24.27 19.17 -44.17
C GLN A 144 24.27 19.35 -42.65
N ARG A 145 23.26 20.08 -42.14
CA ARG A 145 22.96 20.19 -40.71
C ARG A 145 21.90 19.16 -40.35
N VAL A 146 22.25 18.21 -39.49
CA VAL A 146 21.37 17.12 -39.08
C VAL A 146 21.01 17.33 -37.60
N PRO A 147 19.72 17.33 -37.22
CA PRO A 147 19.33 17.49 -35.82
C PRO A 147 19.83 16.29 -35.00
N ILE A 148 20.43 16.57 -33.83
CA ILE A 148 20.76 15.50 -32.88
C ILE A 148 19.47 15.10 -32.17
N LEU A 149 19.18 13.81 -32.14
CA LEU A 149 18.04 13.25 -31.42
C LEU A 149 18.51 12.62 -30.11
N VAL A 150 17.73 12.81 -29.05
CA VAL A 150 17.89 12.16 -27.76
C VAL A 150 16.60 11.44 -27.38
N SER A 151 16.73 10.32 -26.70
CA SER A 151 15.61 9.56 -26.15
C SER A 151 15.72 9.50 -24.64
N ASP A 152 15.39 10.61 -23.98
CA ASP A 152 15.44 10.74 -22.52
C ASP A 152 14.25 10.09 -21.82
N PHE A 153 13.16 9.83 -22.56
CA PHE A 153 11.93 9.26 -22.03
C PHE A 153 11.57 7.99 -22.76
N LYS A 154 10.92 7.07 -22.04
CA LYS A 154 10.24 5.94 -22.64
C LYS A 154 8.73 6.11 -22.47
N GLY A 155 8.01 5.93 -23.58
CA GLY A 155 6.55 5.88 -23.63
C GLY A 155 6.06 4.45 -23.51
N ILE A 156 4.88 4.31 -22.91
CA ILE A 156 4.22 3.05 -22.63
C ILE A 156 2.78 3.20 -23.09
N ARG A 157 2.42 2.47 -24.15
CA ARG A 157 1.06 2.40 -24.67
C ARG A 157 0.43 1.09 -24.23
N PHE A 158 -0.89 1.10 -24.09
CA PHE A 158 -1.65 -0.07 -23.71
C PHE A 158 -2.60 -0.39 -24.84
N THR A 159 -2.55 -1.62 -25.35
CA THR A 159 -3.41 -2.06 -26.45
C THR A 159 -4.44 -3.07 -25.95
N LEU A 160 -5.68 -2.90 -26.39
CA LEU A 160 -6.80 -3.82 -26.19
C LEU A 160 -7.43 -4.08 -27.56
N ASP A 161 -7.49 -5.35 -27.99
CA ASP A 161 -8.07 -5.77 -29.29
C ASP A 161 -7.50 -5.04 -30.54
N GLY A 162 -6.28 -4.51 -30.45
CA GLY A 162 -5.59 -3.81 -31.53
C GLY A 162 -5.66 -2.28 -31.45
N ASP A 163 -6.47 -1.74 -30.54
CA ASP A 163 -6.61 -0.29 -30.33
C ASP A 163 -5.86 0.18 -29.08
N THR A 164 -5.25 1.36 -29.16
CA THR A 164 -4.60 2.01 -28.00
C THR A 164 -5.66 2.52 -27.04
N VAL A 165 -5.56 2.11 -25.77
CA VAL A 165 -6.52 2.46 -24.72
C VAL A 165 -5.84 3.16 -23.56
N LYS A 166 -6.59 4.06 -22.91
CA LYS A 166 -6.21 4.61 -21.62
C LYS A 166 -6.72 3.68 -20.51
N ILE A 167 -5.80 3.12 -19.74
CA ILE A 167 -6.14 2.28 -18.59
C ILE A 167 -6.64 3.11 -17.40
N SER A 168 -7.40 2.47 -16.53
CA SER A 168 -7.89 3.08 -15.29
C SER A 168 -6.74 3.36 -14.30
N ARG A 169 -7.00 4.21 -13.30
CA ARG A 169 -6.02 4.49 -12.22
C ARG A 169 -5.63 3.24 -11.42
N GLY A 170 -6.56 2.30 -11.27
CA GLY A 170 -6.27 1.02 -10.60
C GLY A 170 -5.31 0.18 -11.43
N GLU A 171 -5.57 0.04 -12.73
CA GLU A 171 -4.69 -0.68 -13.65
C GLU A 171 -3.31 0.00 -13.80
N GLU A 172 -3.25 1.32 -13.81
CA GLU A 172 -1.99 2.08 -13.79
C GLU A 172 -1.15 1.70 -12.57
N ARG A 173 -1.77 1.66 -11.38
CA ARG A 173 -1.09 1.23 -10.15
C ARG A 173 -0.64 -0.22 -10.20
N ILE A 174 -1.48 -1.12 -10.68
CA ILE A 174 -1.12 -2.53 -10.88
C ILE A 174 0.06 -2.65 -11.85
N PHE A 175 0.11 -1.83 -12.90
CA PHE A 175 1.20 -1.81 -13.86
C PHE A 175 2.52 -1.36 -13.21
N VAL A 176 2.52 -0.23 -12.50
CA VAL A 176 3.71 0.24 -11.76
C VAL A 176 4.14 -0.77 -10.70
N TRP A 177 3.18 -1.38 -10.00
CA TRP A 177 3.42 -2.47 -9.07
C TRP A 177 4.05 -3.69 -9.74
N SER A 178 3.61 -4.05 -10.95
CA SER A 178 4.16 -5.16 -11.74
C SER A 178 5.59 -4.90 -12.19
N ILE A 179 5.93 -3.64 -12.52
CA ILE A 179 7.32 -3.22 -12.73
C ILE A 179 8.13 -3.46 -11.46
N PHE A 180 7.66 -2.97 -10.32
CA PHE A 180 8.37 -3.14 -9.05
C PHE A 180 8.55 -4.60 -8.66
N LEU A 181 7.51 -5.44 -8.80
CA LEU A 181 7.61 -6.87 -8.53
C LEU A 181 8.65 -7.56 -9.42
N THR A 182 8.68 -7.21 -10.71
CA THR A 182 9.66 -7.74 -11.65
C THR A 182 11.09 -7.40 -11.25
N LEU A 183 11.32 -6.15 -10.86
CA LEU A 183 12.62 -5.71 -10.34
C LEU A 183 12.99 -6.44 -9.04
N LEU A 184 12.03 -6.62 -8.14
CA LEU A 184 12.25 -7.32 -6.89
C LEU A 184 12.59 -8.81 -7.11
N GLU A 185 11.90 -9.46 -8.06
CA GLU A 185 12.20 -10.84 -8.46
C GLU A 185 13.63 -10.96 -8.99
N LEU A 186 14.04 -10.08 -9.89
CA LEU A 186 15.39 -10.03 -10.45
C LEU A 186 16.45 -9.83 -9.37
N ILE A 187 16.27 -8.84 -8.49
CA ILE A 187 17.18 -8.58 -7.37
C ILE A 187 17.34 -9.81 -6.48
N ILE A 188 16.23 -10.50 -6.18
CA ILE A 188 16.27 -11.71 -5.36
C ILE A 188 16.96 -12.86 -6.08
N GLU A 189 16.72 -13.03 -7.38
CA GLU A 189 17.34 -14.07 -8.20
C GLU A 189 18.86 -13.90 -8.23
N GLU A 190 19.34 -12.71 -8.59
CA GLU A 190 20.78 -12.43 -8.64
C GLU A 190 21.44 -12.52 -7.26
N LEU A 191 20.84 -11.96 -6.21
CA LEU A 191 21.40 -12.03 -4.86
C LEU A 191 21.34 -13.44 -4.24
N SER A 192 20.55 -14.34 -4.82
CA SER A 192 20.47 -15.73 -4.37
C SER A 192 21.55 -16.62 -4.98
N ASP A 193 22.22 -16.16 -6.04
CA ASP A 193 23.30 -16.85 -6.72
C ASP A 193 24.65 -16.16 -6.41
N PRO A 194 25.53 -16.79 -5.60
CA PRO A 194 26.80 -16.18 -5.23
C PRO A 194 27.80 -16.08 -6.40
N ASP A 195 27.55 -16.77 -7.51
CA ASP A 195 28.43 -16.75 -8.69
C ASP A 195 28.12 -15.57 -9.63
N ILE A 196 27.02 -14.84 -9.39
CA ILE A 196 26.63 -13.66 -10.16
C ILE A 196 27.22 -12.41 -9.50
N ASP A 197 28.07 -11.70 -10.24
CA ASP A 197 28.50 -10.35 -9.85
C ASP A 197 27.37 -9.36 -10.13
N SER A 198 26.53 -9.16 -9.11
CA SER A 198 25.30 -8.39 -9.19
C SER A 198 25.51 -6.93 -8.78
N ASP A 199 24.99 -6.02 -9.59
CA ASP A 199 24.87 -4.59 -9.23
C ASP A 199 23.97 -4.37 -7.99
N PHE A 200 23.26 -5.41 -7.52
CA PHE A 200 22.37 -5.38 -6.38
C PHE A 200 23.01 -5.73 -5.05
N GLN A 201 24.29 -6.09 -5.00
CA GLN A 201 24.96 -6.53 -3.76
C GLN A 201 24.84 -5.53 -2.60
N ALA A 202 24.71 -4.24 -2.94
CA ALA A 202 24.50 -3.15 -1.99
C ALA A 202 23.11 -3.16 -1.33
N PHE A 203 22.07 -3.70 -1.98
CA PHE A 203 20.71 -3.72 -1.44
C PHE A 203 20.60 -4.68 -0.24
N LYS A 204 20.10 -4.15 0.88
CA LYS A 204 19.84 -4.89 2.12
C LYS A 204 18.40 -4.79 2.59
N TYR A 205 17.69 -3.72 2.19
CA TYR A 205 16.32 -3.46 2.62
C TYR A 205 15.39 -3.27 1.43
N ILE A 206 14.19 -3.81 1.54
CA ILE A 206 13.05 -3.56 0.66
C ILE A 206 11.95 -2.95 1.50
N TYR A 207 11.52 -1.73 1.17
CA TYR A 207 10.41 -1.06 1.82
C TYR A 207 9.21 -0.98 0.88
N ILE A 208 8.03 -1.37 1.35
CA ILE A 208 6.81 -1.35 0.56
C ILE A 208 5.74 -0.61 1.35
N ASP A 209 5.34 0.57 0.88
CA ASP A 209 4.28 1.39 1.45
C ASP A 209 3.01 1.28 0.60
N ASP A 210 1.92 0.78 1.19
CA ASP A 210 0.59 0.78 0.59
C ASP A 210 0.60 0.37 -0.91
N PRO A 211 1.13 -0.82 -1.25
CA PRO A 211 1.50 -1.16 -2.62
C PRO A 211 0.34 -1.10 -3.63
N ILE A 212 -0.89 -1.16 -3.12
CA ILE A 212 -2.11 -1.29 -3.89
C ILE A 212 -3.26 -0.54 -3.22
N SER A 213 -3.12 0.78 -3.07
CA SER A 213 -4.24 1.58 -2.60
C SER A 213 -5.35 1.65 -3.67
N SER A 214 -6.61 1.47 -3.26
CA SER A 214 -7.82 1.62 -4.09
C SER A 214 -8.10 0.54 -5.16
N LEU A 215 -7.46 -0.64 -5.09
CA LEU A 215 -7.84 -1.79 -5.91
C LEU A 215 -9.12 -2.49 -5.39
N ASP A 216 -9.69 -3.37 -6.21
CA ASP A 216 -10.71 -4.32 -5.77
C ASP A 216 -10.12 -5.43 -4.89
N ASP A 217 -11.01 -6.19 -4.24
CA ASP A 217 -10.62 -7.22 -3.27
C ASP A 217 -9.85 -8.38 -3.90
N ASN A 218 -10.15 -8.77 -5.15
CA ASN A 218 -9.47 -9.87 -5.83
C ASN A 218 -8.02 -9.51 -6.12
N ASN A 219 -7.81 -8.36 -6.77
CA ASN A 219 -6.49 -7.82 -7.04
C ASN A 219 -5.69 -7.58 -5.75
N THR A 220 -6.39 -7.22 -4.67
CA THR A 220 -5.78 -7.09 -3.34
C THR A 220 -5.24 -8.41 -2.80
N ILE A 221 -6.03 -9.47 -2.88
CA ILE A 221 -5.65 -10.82 -2.44
C ILE A 221 -4.48 -11.33 -3.30
N ASP A 222 -4.58 -11.22 -4.62
CA ASP A 222 -3.56 -11.67 -5.56
C ASP A 222 -2.23 -10.96 -5.34
N SER A 223 -2.25 -9.65 -5.08
CA SER A 223 -1.05 -8.87 -4.79
C SER A 223 -0.35 -9.34 -3.52
N ALA A 224 -1.11 -9.67 -2.48
CA ALA A 224 -0.56 -10.20 -1.24
C ALA A 224 0.05 -11.60 -1.45
N ILE A 225 -0.62 -12.46 -2.22
CA ILE A 225 -0.13 -13.81 -2.54
C ILE A 225 1.17 -13.72 -3.35
N PHE A 226 1.20 -12.97 -4.44
CA PHE A 226 2.39 -12.82 -5.28
C PHE A 226 3.55 -12.20 -4.51
N LEU A 227 3.30 -11.16 -3.71
CA LEU A 227 4.34 -10.57 -2.88
C LEU A 227 4.93 -11.59 -1.89
N LYS A 228 4.08 -12.38 -1.24
CA LYS A 228 4.56 -13.43 -0.33
C LYS A 228 5.41 -14.46 -1.07
N GLU A 229 5.03 -14.90 -2.26
CA GLU A 229 5.82 -15.85 -3.03
C GLU A 229 7.23 -15.32 -3.33
N ILE A 230 7.34 -14.04 -3.68
CA ILE A 230 8.61 -13.36 -3.94
C ILE A 230 9.45 -13.29 -2.65
N ILE A 231 8.84 -12.88 -1.53
CA ILE A 231 9.52 -12.86 -0.22
C ILE A 231 10.01 -14.27 0.16
N SER A 232 9.23 -15.32 -0.12
CA SER A 232 9.64 -16.71 0.13
C SER A 232 10.85 -17.13 -0.71
N LYS A 233 11.01 -16.61 -1.94
CA LYS A 233 12.19 -16.87 -2.80
C LYS A 233 13.47 -16.25 -2.19
N SER A 234 13.34 -15.13 -1.47
CA SER A 234 14.48 -14.43 -0.83
C SER A 234 15.17 -15.17 0.32
N LYS A 235 14.81 -16.43 0.60
CA LYS A 235 15.34 -17.22 1.74
C LYS A 235 16.87 -17.31 1.77
N ARG A 236 17.52 -17.33 0.60
CA ARG A 236 18.99 -17.42 0.47
C ARG A 236 19.70 -16.07 0.52
N THR A 237 18.94 -14.98 0.59
CA THR A 237 19.46 -13.61 0.63
C THR A 237 19.38 -13.03 2.04
N ASP A 238 20.22 -12.04 2.31
CA ASP A 238 20.15 -11.22 3.54
C ASP A 238 19.15 -10.06 3.45
N LEU A 239 18.34 -10.00 2.39
CA LEU A 239 17.34 -8.95 2.22
C LEU A 239 16.32 -8.97 3.36
N LYS A 240 16.07 -7.79 3.92
CA LYS A 240 15.02 -7.53 4.91
C LYS A 240 13.86 -6.76 4.28
N PHE A 241 12.64 -7.13 4.62
CA PHE A 241 11.40 -6.57 4.10
C PHE A 241 10.68 -5.79 5.18
N ILE A 242 10.32 -4.54 4.89
CA ILE A 242 9.48 -3.71 5.74
C ILE A 242 8.26 -3.33 4.91
N ILE A 243 7.09 -3.85 5.30
CA ILE A 243 5.86 -3.72 4.53
C ILE A 243 4.87 -2.99 5.41
N THR A 244 4.42 -1.82 4.96
CA THR A 244 3.40 -1.02 5.63
C THR A 244 2.12 -1.00 4.79
N SER A 245 0.98 -1.20 5.44
CA SER A 245 -0.32 -1.09 4.76
C SER A 245 -1.39 -0.50 5.67
N HIS A 246 -2.25 0.37 5.12
CA HIS A 246 -3.51 0.76 5.75
C HIS A 246 -4.68 -0.14 5.34
N GLN A 247 -4.51 -0.99 4.34
CA GLN A 247 -5.58 -1.81 3.81
C GLN A 247 -5.71 -3.11 4.63
N PRO A 248 -6.82 -3.31 5.36
CA PRO A 248 -6.95 -4.44 6.28
C PRO A 248 -6.93 -5.80 5.57
N LEU A 249 -7.55 -5.91 4.40
CA LEU A 249 -7.60 -7.15 3.63
C LEU A 249 -6.19 -7.59 3.21
N PHE A 250 -5.42 -6.69 2.59
CA PHE A 250 -4.03 -6.95 2.19
C PHE A 250 -3.17 -7.38 3.38
N TYR A 251 -3.23 -6.63 4.49
CA TYR A 251 -2.48 -6.96 5.70
C TYR A 251 -2.85 -8.34 6.23
N ASN A 252 -4.14 -8.68 6.31
CA ASN A 252 -4.59 -9.95 6.87
C ASN A 252 -4.22 -11.15 6.01
N VAL A 253 -4.37 -11.04 4.69
CA VAL A 253 -3.95 -12.10 3.75
C VAL A 253 -2.45 -12.31 3.88
N LEU A 254 -1.67 -11.23 3.80
CA LEU A 254 -0.21 -11.31 3.87
C LEU A 254 0.28 -11.80 5.24
N TYR A 255 -0.36 -11.36 6.33
CA TYR A 255 -0.09 -11.84 7.69
C TYR A 255 -0.24 -13.36 7.76
N ASN A 256 -1.37 -13.90 7.29
CA ASN A 256 -1.63 -15.34 7.35
C ASN A 256 -0.64 -16.10 6.48
N GLU A 257 -0.44 -15.65 5.24
CA GLU A 257 0.47 -16.28 4.29
C GLU A 257 1.92 -16.30 4.79
N ILE A 258 2.41 -15.21 5.38
CA ILE A 258 3.78 -15.12 5.92
C ILE A 258 3.90 -15.86 7.24
N ARG A 259 2.92 -15.75 8.15
CA ARG A 259 2.94 -16.43 9.46
C ARG A 259 3.10 -17.94 9.29
N PHE A 260 2.35 -18.54 8.37
CA PHE A 260 2.38 -19.98 8.14
C PHE A 260 3.45 -20.44 7.14
N ASP A 261 4.16 -19.52 6.47
CA ASP A 261 5.26 -19.89 5.58
C ASP A 261 6.46 -20.47 6.35
N ARG A 262 6.75 -21.76 6.12
CA ARG A 262 7.88 -22.47 6.76
C ARG A 262 9.24 -22.10 6.17
N LYS A 263 9.29 -21.44 5.01
CA LYS A 263 10.56 -21.03 4.37
C LYS A 263 11.28 -19.94 5.15
N ILE A 264 10.54 -19.11 5.88
CA ILE A 264 11.05 -18.05 6.75
C ILE A 264 10.84 -18.50 8.21
N PRO A 265 11.88 -18.57 9.06
CA PRO A 265 11.71 -18.92 10.46
C PRO A 265 10.79 -17.94 11.20
N ASN A 266 9.89 -18.43 12.07
CA ASN A 266 8.97 -17.55 12.82
C ASN A 266 9.70 -16.48 13.63
N LYS A 267 10.83 -16.82 14.25
CA LYS A 267 11.68 -15.85 14.96
C LYS A 267 12.19 -14.70 14.09
N LYS A 268 12.22 -14.84 12.77
CA LYS A 268 12.64 -13.83 11.79
C LYS A 268 11.47 -13.03 11.21
N LYS A 269 10.25 -13.24 11.71
CA LYS A 269 9.05 -12.49 11.34
C LYS A 269 8.62 -11.60 12.50
N SER A 270 7.97 -10.50 12.18
CA SER A 270 7.31 -9.65 13.16
C SER A 270 6.09 -9.00 12.52
N PHE A 271 5.02 -8.91 13.31
CA PHE A 271 3.75 -8.39 12.88
C PHE A 271 3.35 -7.31 13.85
N TYR A 272 3.16 -6.09 13.34
CA TYR A 272 2.85 -4.95 14.17
C TYR A 272 1.58 -4.24 13.71
N VAL A 273 0.95 -3.57 14.65
CA VAL A 273 -0.01 -2.50 14.39
C VAL A 273 0.61 -1.20 14.91
N MET A 274 0.78 -0.22 14.03
CA MET A 274 1.30 1.10 14.36
C MET A 274 0.16 2.10 14.54
N LYS A 275 0.12 2.73 15.70
CA LYS A 275 -0.76 3.86 16.01
C LYS A 275 0.06 5.13 16.23
N LYS A 276 -0.52 6.26 15.84
CA LYS A 276 -0.01 7.59 16.16
C LYS A 276 -1.00 8.22 17.13
N GLU A 277 -0.55 8.50 18.34
CA GLU A 277 -1.31 9.24 19.35
C GLU A 277 -0.77 10.65 19.47
N VAL A 278 -1.67 11.60 19.74
CA VAL A 278 -1.31 12.98 20.08
C VAL A 278 -1.90 13.25 21.45
N ASP A 279 -1.06 13.61 22.41
CA ASP A 279 -1.52 13.93 23.75
C ASP A 279 -2.15 15.33 23.82
N LYS A 280 -2.66 15.70 24.99
CA LYS A 280 -3.31 17.01 25.22
C LYS A 280 -2.34 18.20 25.13
N GLU A 281 -1.03 17.95 25.08
CA GLU A 281 0.04 18.95 24.95
C GLU A 281 0.64 18.95 23.53
N ASP A 282 -0.07 18.39 22.54
CA ASP A 282 0.37 18.23 21.14
C ASP A 282 1.65 17.39 20.96
N LYS A 283 2.04 16.59 21.95
CA LYS A 283 3.15 15.65 21.80
C LYS A 283 2.69 14.40 21.08
N VAL A 284 3.42 14.07 20.02
CA VAL A 284 3.16 12.87 19.22
C VAL A 284 3.87 11.68 19.86
N ARG A 285 3.16 10.55 19.95
CA ARG A 285 3.74 9.25 20.30
C ARG A 285 3.36 8.21 19.26
N TYR A 286 4.28 7.31 18.95
CA TYR A 286 4.05 6.17 18.07
C TYR A 286 4.04 4.90 18.92
N ILE A 287 3.01 4.09 18.75
CA ILE A 287 2.86 2.82 19.47
C ILE A 287 2.91 1.70 18.43
N LEU A 288 3.88 0.80 18.60
CA LEU A 288 3.96 -0.46 17.86
C LEU A 288 3.51 -1.59 18.79
N THR A 289 2.33 -2.14 18.51
CA THR A 289 1.84 -3.33 19.21
C THR A 289 2.23 -4.58 18.44
N ASP A 290 2.92 -5.51 19.08
CA ASP A 290 3.15 -6.84 18.53
C ASP A 290 1.86 -7.66 18.50
N VAL A 291 1.53 -8.24 17.33
CA VAL A 291 0.36 -9.10 17.11
C VAL A 291 0.75 -10.51 16.65
N GLU A 292 1.96 -10.98 16.94
CA GLU A 292 2.43 -12.33 16.58
C GLU A 292 1.62 -13.44 17.31
N LYS A 293 1.26 -13.19 18.58
CA LYS A 293 0.50 -14.14 19.41
C LYS A 293 -1.00 -14.04 19.19
N ASP A 294 -1.48 -12.85 18.82
CA ASP A 294 -2.87 -12.63 18.48
C ASP A 294 -3.10 -13.04 17.02
N SER A 295 -3.94 -14.06 16.82
CA SER A 295 -4.56 -14.31 15.51
C SER A 295 -5.10 -12.98 14.94
N PRO A 296 -5.23 -12.77 13.61
CA PRO A 296 -5.85 -11.57 13.04
C PRO A 296 -7.30 -11.34 13.50
N PHE A 297 -7.87 -12.25 14.31
CA PHE A 297 -8.93 -11.93 15.29
C PHE A 297 -8.65 -10.70 16.17
N GLY A 298 -7.38 -10.37 16.43
CA GLY A 298 -6.93 -9.16 17.12
C GLY A 298 -7.22 -7.88 16.35
N TYR A 299 -7.32 -7.92 15.01
CA TYR A 299 -7.79 -6.76 14.26
C TYR A 299 -9.25 -6.46 14.61
N HIS A 300 -10.14 -7.46 14.68
CA HIS A 300 -11.52 -7.24 15.13
C HIS A 300 -11.58 -6.77 16.59
N LEU A 301 -10.70 -7.28 17.47
CA LEU A 301 -10.59 -6.79 18.85
C LEU A 301 -10.10 -5.34 18.91
N LYS A 302 -9.14 -4.94 18.07
CA LYS A 302 -8.64 -3.57 17.98
C LYS A 302 -9.61 -2.60 17.30
N VAL A 303 -10.30 -3.05 16.25
CA VAL A 303 -11.41 -2.33 15.62
C VAL A 303 -12.49 -2.07 16.66
N ARG A 304 -12.84 -3.09 17.45
CA ARG A 304 -13.76 -2.98 18.57
C ARG A 304 -13.25 -2.02 19.65
N GLU A 305 -11.98 -2.12 20.03
CA GLU A 305 -11.37 -1.21 21.02
C GLU A 305 -11.39 0.25 20.53
N GLU A 306 -11.08 0.49 19.26
CA GLU A 306 -11.12 1.81 18.64
C GLU A 306 -12.54 2.37 18.59
N LEU A 307 -13.51 1.56 18.16
CA LEU A 307 -14.94 1.90 18.19
C LEU A 307 -15.41 2.19 19.61
N ARG A 308 -15.00 1.39 20.59
CA ARG A 308 -15.33 1.58 22.00
C ARG A 308 -14.78 2.89 22.54
N LYS A 309 -13.50 3.21 22.28
CA LYS A 309 -12.88 4.51 22.62
C LYS A 309 -13.62 5.69 21.99
N ALA A 310 -14.00 5.59 20.72
CA ALA A 310 -14.75 6.63 20.02
C ALA A 310 -16.16 6.83 20.60
N VAL A 311 -16.84 5.73 20.95
CA VAL A 311 -18.16 5.73 21.59
C VAL A 311 -18.10 6.31 22.99
N ASP A 312 -17.15 5.90 23.82
CA ASP A 312 -17.02 6.34 25.21
C ASP A 312 -16.59 7.82 25.30
N SER A 313 -15.78 8.29 24.34
CA SER A 313 -15.41 9.72 24.23
C SER A 313 -16.47 10.59 23.53
N GLY A 314 -17.50 9.99 22.95
CA GLY A 314 -18.53 10.67 22.15
C GLY A 314 -18.02 11.27 20.83
N ARG A 315 -16.77 10.99 20.45
CA ARG A 315 -16.13 11.54 19.24
C ARG A 315 -16.15 10.52 18.11
N VAL A 316 -17.32 10.40 17.50
CA VAL A 316 -17.51 9.53 16.34
C VAL A 316 -17.36 10.33 15.04
N GLU A 317 -16.38 9.91 14.24
CA GLU A 317 -16.13 10.38 12.87
C GLU A 317 -16.60 9.39 11.79
N LYS A 318 -16.72 9.87 10.54
CA LYS A 318 -17.17 9.07 9.38
C LYS A 318 -16.45 7.72 9.25
N PHE A 319 -15.13 7.67 9.45
CA PHE A 319 -14.36 6.44 9.28
C PHE A 319 -14.76 5.32 10.26
N HIS A 320 -15.37 5.64 11.40
CA HIS A 320 -15.86 4.63 12.35
C HIS A 320 -17.02 3.80 11.78
N TYR A 321 -17.81 4.33 10.84
CA TYR A 321 -18.82 3.54 10.15
C TYR A 321 -18.18 2.42 9.31
N ALA A 322 -17.03 2.68 8.68
CA ALA A 322 -16.27 1.67 7.95
C ALA A 322 -15.70 0.59 8.87
N LEU A 323 -15.20 0.99 10.04
CA LEU A 323 -14.76 0.05 11.07
C LEU A 323 -15.90 -0.85 11.56
N PHE A 324 -17.08 -0.28 11.85
CA PHE A 324 -18.25 -1.04 12.27
C PHE A 324 -18.76 -1.98 11.18
N ARG A 325 -18.81 -1.53 9.92
CA ARG A 325 -19.18 -2.35 8.76
C ARG A 325 -18.30 -3.58 8.64
N ASN A 326 -16.98 -3.42 8.75
CA ASN A 326 -16.02 -4.52 8.68
C ASN A 326 -16.23 -5.52 9.85
N LEU A 327 -16.49 -5.02 11.06
CA LEU A 327 -16.79 -5.85 12.22
C LEU A 327 -18.08 -6.66 12.02
N ALA A 328 -19.12 -6.05 11.45
CA ALA A 328 -20.38 -6.70 11.15
C ALA A 328 -20.22 -7.81 10.10
N GLU A 329 -19.49 -7.59 9.00
CA GLU A 329 -19.25 -8.62 7.97
C GLU A 329 -18.60 -9.88 8.54
N LYS A 330 -17.63 -9.66 9.41
CA LYS A 330 -16.82 -10.74 9.98
C LYS A 330 -17.61 -11.51 11.03
N THR A 331 -18.45 -10.79 11.77
CA THR A 331 -19.44 -11.39 12.68
C THR A 331 -20.48 -12.20 11.89
N ALA A 332 -20.96 -11.69 10.75
CA ALA A 332 -21.89 -12.40 9.89
C ALA A 332 -21.30 -13.70 9.35
N THR A 333 -20.06 -13.62 8.86
CA THR A 333 -19.30 -14.78 8.38
C THR A 333 -19.12 -15.82 9.49
N PHE A 334 -18.79 -15.39 10.70
CA PHE A 334 -18.60 -16.28 11.85
C PHE A 334 -19.90 -16.97 12.28
N LEU A 335 -21.03 -16.26 12.23
CA LEU A 335 -22.35 -16.78 12.61
C LEU A 335 -23.05 -17.54 11.48
N GLY A 336 -22.51 -17.54 10.27
CA GLY A 336 -23.06 -18.25 9.11
C GLY A 336 -24.24 -17.52 8.45
N TYR A 337 -24.35 -16.21 8.60
CA TYR A 337 -25.38 -15.41 7.92
C TYR A 337 -25.08 -15.26 6.42
N GLY A 338 -26.13 -15.21 5.60
CA GLY A 338 -26.01 -15.09 4.14
C GLY A 338 -25.62 -13.67 3.70
N ARG A 339 -26.00 -12.67 4.49
CA ARG A 339 -25.60 -11.27 4.30
C ARG A 339 -25.21 -10.61 5.61
N TRP A 340 -24.39 -9.57 5.53
CA TRP A 340 -23.86 -8.90 6.72
C TRP A 340 -24.93 -8.11 7.49
N GLU A 341 -25.94 -7.60 6.77
CA GLU A 341 -27.02 -6.80 7.32
C GLU A 341 -27.81 -7.58 8.37
N GLU A 342 -27.88 -8.92 8.21
CA GLU A 342 -28.55 -9.82 9.15
C GLU A 342 -27.99 -9.68 10.59
N VAL A 343 -26.75 -9.22 10.72
CA VAL A 343 -26.14 -8.92 12.02
C VAL A 343 -26.83 -7.76 12.74
N LEU A 344 -27.45 -6.83 11.99
CA LEU A 344 -28.14 -5.66 12.51
C LEU A 344 -29.53 -5.98 13.06
N LEU A 345 -30.15 -7.11 12.68
CA LEU A 345 -31.47 -7.49 13.19
C LEU A 345 -31.45 -7.56 14.71
N GLY A 346 -32.45 -7.03 15.39
CA GLY A 346 -32.54 -7.05 16.85
C GLY A 346 -31.61 -6.08 17.59
N LEU A 347 -30.84 -5.25 16.87
CA LEU A 347 -30.14 -4.13 17.49
C LEU A 347 -31.11 -2.99 17.81
N LYS A 348 -30.82 -2.21 18.85
CA LYS A 348 -31.65 -1.09 19.29
C LYS A 348 -31.01 0.25 18.94
N VAL A 349 -31.75 1.10 18.26
CA VAL A 349 -31.36 2.46 17.89
C VAL A 349 -32.56 3.38 18.11
N ALA A 350 -32.35 4.51 18.78
CA ALA A 350 -33.38 5.49 19.16
C ALA A 350 -34.56 4.89 19.96
N GLY A 351 -34.33 3.77 20.66
CA GLY A 351 -35.35 3.06 21.43
C GLY A 351 -36.11 1.97 20.66
N ASP A 352 -35.97 1.92 19.32
CA ASP A 352 -36.62 0.95 18.46
C ASP A 352 -35.69 -0.20 18.07
N GLU A 353 -36.25 -1.39 17.86
CA GLU A 353 -35.52 -2.57 17.42
C GLU A 353 -35.46 -2.64 15.89
N ILE A 354 -34.30 -3.00 15.35
CA ILE A 354 -34.12 -3.20 13.92
C ILE A 354 -34.80 -4.52 13.53
N THR A 355 -35.79 -4.44 12.66
CA THR A 355 -36.56 -5.57 12.12
C THR A 355 -36.25 -5.76 10.64
N SER A 356 -36.74 -6.85 10.05
CA SER A 356 -36.60 -7.10 8.61
C SER A 356 -37.24 -6.02 7.74
N GLU A 357 -38.14 -5.18 8.28
CA GLU A 357 -38.82 -4.11 7.54
C GLU A 357 -37.98 -2.82 7.45
N ASN A 358 -37.08 -2.57 8.40
CA ASN A 358 -36.28 -1.33 8.46
C ASN A 358 -34.77 -1.54 8.31
N ILE A 359 -34.30 -2.79 8.26
CA ILE A 359 -32.89 -3.16 8.15
C ILE A 359 -32.17 -2.50 6.97
N GLU A 360 -32.84 -2.37 5.82
CA GLU A 360 -32.27 -1.75 4.62
C GLU A 360 -31.92 -0.27 4.84
N LEU A 361 -32.70 0.46 5.64
CA LEU A 361 -32.44 1.88 5.94
C LEU A 361 -31.13 2.05 6.72
N TYR A 362 -30.85 1.15 7.66
CA TYR A 362 -29.61 1.16 8.43
C TYR A 362 -28.43 0.68 7.61
N ALA A 363 -28.61 -0.37 6.81
CA ALA A 363 -27.59 -0.87 5.89
C ALA A 363 -27.16 0.21 4.89
N GLN A 364 -28.11 0.84 4.20
CA GLN A 364 -27.86 1.95 3.27
C GLN A 364 -27.18 3.13 3.95
N ARG A 365 -27.54 3.45 5.20
CA ARG A 365 -26.88 4.53 5.95
C ARG A 365 -25.42 4.18 6.28
N ILE A 366 -25.15 2.96 6.71
CA ILE A 366 -23.77 2.51 6.95
C ILE A 366 -23.00 2.55 5.63
N ASP A 367 -23.60 2.04 4.56
CA ASP A 367 -23.00 2.02 3.23
C ASP A 367 -22.74 3.43 2.67
N LEU A 368 -23.61 4.40 2.95
CA LEU A 368 -23.39 5.81 2.59
C LEU A 368 -22.09 6.36 3.20
N PHE A 369 -21.81 6.00 4.45
CA PHE A 369 -20.61 6.47 5.17
C PHE A 369 -19.37 5.60 4.91
N THR A 370 -19.52 4.41 4.32
CA THR A 370 -18.40 3.56 3.89
C THR A 370 -18.02 3.75 2.42
N HIS A 371 -18.98 4.08 1.54
CA HIS A 371 -18.78 4.15 0.09
C HIS A 371 -18.70 5.59 -0.48
N ASN A 372 -18.76 6.63 0.35
CA ASN A 372 -18.50 8.00 -0.10
C ASN A 372 -16.99 8.24 -0.35
N ARG A 373 -16.50 7.69 -1.46
CA ARG A 373 -15.22 8.04 -2.12
C ARG A 373 -15.25 9.43 -2.80
N GLN A 374 -16.35 10.19 -2.71
CA GLN A 374 -16.57 11.41 -3.52
C GLN A 374 -16.62 12.74 -2.77
N SER A 375 -16.20 12.82 -1.51
CA SER A 375 -16.14 14.12 -0.82
C SER A 375 -14.96 14.22 0.14
N GLU A 376 -13.73 14.25 -0.38
CA GLU A 376 -12.54 14.63 0.41
C GLU A 376 -12.62 16.06 0.99
N LEU A 377 -13.67 16.82 0.64
CA LEU A 377 -13.94 18.18 1.11
C LEU A 377 -15.16 18.31 2.05
N GLU A 378 -15.91 17.25 2.36
CA GLU A 378 -17.05 17.34 3.28
C GLU A 378 -16.68 16.87 4.69
N TYR A 379 -16.57 17.83 5.61
CA TYR A 379 -16.62 17.72 7.08
C TYR A 379 -16.29 16.34 7.67
N ARG A 380 -15.12 16.23 8.33
CA ARG A 380 -14.74 15.06 9.16
C ARG A 380 -15.77 14.77 10.26
N GLU A 381 -16.49 15.80 10.68
CA GLU A 381 -17.51 15.75 11.71
C GLU A 381 -18.84 15.25 11.13
N LEU A 382 -19.33 14.16 11.71
CA LEU A 382 -20.70 13.68 11.51
C LEU A 382 -21.68 14.62 12.22
N GLN A 383 -22.91 14.74 11.70
CA GLN A 383 -23.96 15.40 12.47
C GLN A 383 -24.24 14.62 13.76
N SER A 384 -24.64 15.31 14.82
CA SER A 384 -24.89 14.68 16.13
C SER A 384 -25.88 13.51 16.06
N ARG A 385 -26.83 13.56 15.11
CA ARG A 385 -27.76 12.45 14.85
C ARG A 385 -27.05 11.19 14.35
N ASP A 386 -26.10 11.33 13.43
CA ASP A 386 -25.37 10.21 12.84
C ASP A 386 -24.29 9.68 13.79
N GLN A 387 -23.73 10.53 14.65
CA GLN A 387 -22.87 10.11 15.76
C GLN A 387 -23.64 9.23 16.74
N ASN A 388 -24.80 9.70 17.21
CA ASN A 388 -25.65 8.94 18.13
C ASN A 388 -26.12 7.61 17.52
N THR A 389 -26.44 7.61 16.22
CA THR A 389 -26.83 6.38 15.51
C THR A 389 -25.75 5.30 15.60
N LEU A 390 -24.48 5.64 15.33
CA LEU A 390 -23.39 4.65 15.41
C LEU A 390 -23.10 4.22 16.86
N ILE A 391 -23.16 5.16 17.80
CA ILE A 391 -23.00 4.89 19.23
C ILE A 391 -24.00 3.84 19.70
N GLU A 392 -25.28 4.04 19.37
CA GLU A 392 -26.35 3.13 19.76
C GLU A 392 -26.26 1.78 19.04
N LEU A 393 -25.95 1.79 17.74
CA LEU A 393 -25.70 0.57 16.96
C LEU A 393 -24.59 -0.28 17.58
N PHE A 394 -23.44 0.33 17.88
CA PHE A 394 -22.29 -0.39 18.44
C PHE A 394 -22.57 -0.90 19.86
N ASN A 395 -23.19 -0.08 20.72
CA ASN A 395 -23.57 -0.50 22.07
C ASN A 395 -24.57 -1.67 22.06
N SER A 396 -25.57 -1.60 21.19
CA SER A 396 -26.52 -2.70 21.04
C SER A 396 -25.86 -3.94 20.44
N PHE A 397 -24.92 -3.77 19.52
CA PHE A 397 -24.17 -4.85 18.89
C PHE A 397 -23.35 -5.62 19.94
N GLU A 398 -22.59 -4.92 20.79
CA GLU A 398 -21.81 -5.58 21.83
C GLU A 398 -22.69 -6.30 22.86
N LYS A 399 -23.85 -5.70 23.20
CA LYS A 399 -24.83 -6.32 24.10
C LYS A 399 -25.44 -7.59 23.51
N LYS A 400 -25.85 -7.57 22.25
CA LYS A 400 -26.52 -8.70 21.58
C LYS A 400 -25.58 -9.90 21.43
N TYR A 401 -24.36 -9.66 20.97
CA TYR A 401 -23.40 -10.72 20.65
C TYR A 401 -22.50 -11.11 21.84
N GLN A 402 -22.82 -10.62 23.05
CA GLN A 402 -22.19 -10.99 24.32
C GLN A 402 -20.66 -10.97 24.29
N PHE A 403 -20.09 -9.94 23.64
CA PHE A 403 -18.66 -9.73 23.73
C PHE A 403 -18.33 -9.36 25.19
N LYS A 404 -17.60 -10.22 25.91
CA LYS A 404 -17.19 -9.93 27.28
C LYS A 404 -16.49 -8.57 27.32
N GLN A 405 -17.04 -7.65 28.11
CA GLN A 405 -16.33 -6.48 28.59
C GLN A 405 -15.12 -7.00 29.37
N LEU A 406 -13.92 -6.66 28.92
CA LEU A 406 -12.75 -6.80 29.78
C LEU A 406 -12.87 -5.66 30.79
N GLU A 407 -13.46 -5.96 31.95
CA GLU A 407 -13.34 -5.08 33.11
C GLU A 407 -11.86 -5.02 33.47
N GLU A 408 -11.33 -3.79 33.60
CA GLU A 408 -10.01 -3.52 34.14
C GLU A 408 -10.02 -3.90 35.63
N GLU A 409 -9.30 -4.97 35.98
CA GLU A 409 -8.77 -5.19 37.34
C GLU A 409 -7.27 -4.94 37.38
#